data_AF-A0A662F783-F1
#
_entry.id   AF-A0A662F783-F1
#
_cell.length_a   1.000
_cell.length_b   1.000
_cell.length_c   1.000
_cell.angle_alpha   90.00
_cell.angle_beta   90.00
_cell.angle_gamma   90.00
#
_symmetry.space_group_name_H-M   'P 1'
#
loop_
_entity.id
_entity.type
_entity.pdbx_description
1 polymer ?
#
loop_
_entity_poly.entity_id
_entity_poly.type
_entity_poly.pdbx_seq_one_letter_code
_entity_poly.pdbx_strand_id
1 'polypeptide(L)' 'PEALLEQLSDPGIIIAPVGVRGWQELLQVRRCGGTVTRVGLGECRFVPIIGKGGG' A
#
# COMPACT_ATOMS: atom_id res chain seq x y z
N PRO A 1 -2.17 -6.27 6.75
CA PRO A 1 -3.07 -5.73 5.70
C PRO A 1 -3.52 -6.85 4.75
N GLU A 2 -4.41 -7.71 5.25
CA GLU A 2 -5.02 -8.80 4.49
C GLU A 2 -6.14 -8.25 3.58
N ALA A 3 -6.90 -7.27 4.08
CA ALA A 3 -7.91 -6.53 3.31
C ALA A 3 -7.37 -5.83 2.04
N LEU A 4 -6.09 -5.43 2.00
CA LEU A 4 -5.46 -4.87 0.79
C LEU A 4 -5.17 -5.94 -0.27
N LEU A 5 -4.94 -7.19 0.16
CA LEU A 5 -4.75 -8.33 -0.74
C LEU A 5 -6.10 -8.81 -1.28
N GLU A 6 -7.15 -8.75 -0.48
CA GLU A 6 -8.53 -9.06 -0.90
C GLU A 6 -9.04 -8.10 -1.98
N GLN A 7 -8.56 -6.85 -1.97
CA GLN A 7 -8.86 -5.85 -3.01
C GLN A 7 -8.00 -6.01 -4.27
N LEU A 8 -7.00 -6.91 -4.30
CA LEU A 8 -6.14 -7.12 -5.46
C LEU A 8 -6.78 -8.09 -6.47
N SER A 9 -7.12 -7.56 -7.64
CA SER A 9 -7.41 -8.38 -8.82
C SER A 9 -6.19 -9.25 -9.18
N ASP A 10 -6.44 -10.36 -9.88
CA ASP A 10 -5.40 -11.19 -10.47
C ASP A 10 -5.52 -11.18 -12.00
N PRO A 11 -4.57 -10.57 -12.75
CA PRO A 11 -3.40 -9.85 -12.27
C PRO A 11 -3.72 -8.44 -11.73
N GLY A 12 -2.92 -7.95 -10.79
CA GLY A 12 -3.12 -6.64 -10.17
C GLY A 12 -1.92 -6.10 -9.41
N ILE A 13 -1.88 -4.78 -9.23
CA ILE A 13 -0.82 -4.06 -8.51
C ILE A 13 -1.45 -3.06 -7.54
N ILE A 14 -1.01 -3.06 -6.30
CA ILE A 14 -1.25 -1.97 -5.33
C ILE A 14 0.08 -1.33 -4.99
N ILE A 15 0.06 0.00 -4.88
CA ILE A 15 1.14 0.78 -4.30
C ILE A 15 0.52 1.61 -3.17
N ALA A 16 1.01 1.44 -1.95
CA ALA A 16 0.47 2.15 -0.80
C ALA A 16 1.58 2.47 0.22
N PRO A 17 1.50 3.61 0.90
CA PRO A 17 2.36 3.88 2.04
C PRO A 17 1.95 3.00 3.22
N VAL A 18 2.91 2.31 3.83
CA VAL A 18 2.71 1.47 5.01
C VAL A 18 3.66 1.95 6.09
N GLY A 19 3.15 2.20 7.30
CA GLY A 19 3.94 2.69 8.42
C GLY A 19 3.18 3.70 9.27
N VAL A 20 3.89 4.28 10.23
CA VAL A 20 3.31 5.23 11.19
C VAL A 20 3.34 6.66 10.64
N ARG A 21 2.55 7.56 11.21
CA ARG A 21 2.49 8.96 10.78
C ARG A 21 3.86 9.61 10.86
N GLY A 22 4.37 10.09 9.72
CA GLY A 22 5.69 10.72 9.60
C GLY A 22 6.83 9.77 9.22
N TRP A 23 6.61 8.45 9.27
CA TRP A 23 7.58 7.41 8.90
C TRP A 23 6.86 6.25 8.20
N GLN A 24 6.74 6.36 6.87
CA GLN A 24 6.08 5.36 6.04
C GLN A 24 7.05 4.85 4.99
N GLU A 25 6.91 3.60 4.58
CA GLU A 25 7.59 3.03 3.42
C GLU A 25 6.57 2.83 2.31
N LEU A 26 6.94 3.18 1.08
CA LEU A 26 6.10 2.92 -0.08
C LEU A 26 6.24 1.44 -0.46
N LEU A 27 5.16 0.67 -0.34
CA LEU A 27 5.17 -0.76 -0.65
C LEU A 27 4.43 -1.01 -1.97
N GLN A 28 5.07 -1.74 -2.87
CA GLN A 28 4.41 -2.32 -4.04
C GLN A 28 4.04 -3.77 -3.77
N VAL A 29 2.77 -4.12 -3.96
CA VAL A 29 2.27 -5.49 -3.90
C VAL A 29 1.75 -5.87 -5.28
N ARG A 30 2.22 -7.00 -5.82
CA ARG A 30 1.72 -7.55 -7.09
C ARG A 30 1.09 -8.91 -6.87
N ARG A 31 -0.02 -9.18 -7.54
CA ARG A 31 -0.61 -10.51 -7.67
C ARG A 31 -0.62 -10.91 -9.13
N CYS A 32 -0.11 -12.11 -9.41
CA CYS A 32 -0.13 -12.71 -10.73
C CYS A 32 -0.20 -14.24 -10.59
N GLY A 33 -1.25 -14.85 -11.14
CA GLY A 33 -1.42 -16.30 -11.12
C GLY A 33 -1.42 -16.88 -9.70
N GLY A 34 -2.16 -16.24 -8.78
CA GLY A 34 -2.25 -16.62 -7.37
C GLY A 34 -1.01 -16.27 -6.53
N THR A 35 0.12 -15.91 -7.16
CA THR A 35 1.36 -15.56 -6.46
C THR A 35 1.35 -14.09 -6.07
N VAL A 36 1.69 -13.80 -4.81
CA VAL A 36 1.80 -12.43 -4.28
C VAL A 36 3.26 -12.08 -4.01
N THR A 37 3.76 -11.02 -4.64
CA THR A 37 5.09 -10.47 -4.38
C THR A 37 5.02 -9.08 -3.79
N ARG A 38 6.02 -8.74 -2.96
CA ARG A 38 6.10 -7.47 -2.23
C ARG A 38 7.49 -6.88 -2.42
N VAL A 39 7.54 -5.60 -2.75
CA VAL A 39 8.80 -4.87 -2.94
C VAL A 39 8.68 -3.52 -2.25
N GLY A 40 9.62 -3.24 -1.34
CA GLY A 40 9.80 -1.91 -0.75
C GLY A 40 10.37 -0.94 -1.80
N LEU A 41 9.72 0.21 -1.96
CA LEU A 41 10.12 1.28 -2.88
C LEU A 41 10.82 2.44 -2.15
N GLY A 42 11.09 2.27 -0.85
CA GLY A 42 11.78 3.25 -0.01
C GLY A 42 10.84 4.11 0.83
N GLU A 43 11.45 4.96 1.67
CA GLU A 43 10.73 5.84 2.59
C GLU A 43 9.88 6.86 1.82
N CYS A 44 8.70 7.14 2.34
CA CYS A 44 7.79 8.14 1.80
C CYS A 44 7.14 8.92 2.94
N ARG A 45 6.81 10.18 2.66
CA ARG A 45 6.09 11.04 3.58
C ARG A 45 4.89 11.61 2.86
N PHE A 46 3.73 11.01 3.09
CA PHE A 46 2.49 11.55 2.56
C PHE A 46 2.02 12.71 3.42
N VAL A 47 1.44 13.71 2.77
CA VAL A 47 0.73 14.78 3.47
C VAL A 47 -0.44 14.17 4.27
N PRO A 48 -0.73 14.67 5.47
CA PRO A 48 -1.96 14.29 6.14
C PRO A 48 -3.14 14.61 5.21
N ILE A 49 -4.05 13.65 5.02
CA ILE A 49 -5.24 13.85 4.19
C ILE A 49 -6.07 14.96 4.85
N ILE A 50 -6.07 16.15 4.27
CA ILE A 50 -6.97 17.23 4.68
C ILE A 50 -8.27 17.04 3.92
N GLY A 51 -9.22 16.34 4.53
CA GLY A 51 -10.56 16.06 4.01
C GLY A 51 -11.41 15.42 5.10
N LYS A 52 -12.74 15.55 5.01
CA LYS A 52 -13.78 15.30 6.04
C LYS A 52 -13.76 13.95 6.82
N GLY A 53 -12.80 13.06 6.58
CA GLY A 53 -12.63 11.78 7.28
C GLY A 53 -11.27 11.59 7.96
N GLY A 54 -10.43 12.61 8.07
CA GLY A 54 -9.17 12.56 8.84
C GLY A 54 -9.41 12.83 10.32
N GLY A 55 -9.91 11.83 11.05
CA GLY A 55 -9.88 11.80 12.52
C GLY A 55 -8.52 11.35 13.04
#